data_AF-A0A2T5GDI5-F1
#
_entry.id   AF-A0A2T5GDI5-F1
#
_cell.length_a   1.000
_cell.length_b   1.000
_cell.length_c   1.000
_cell.angle_alpha   90.00
_cell.angle_beta   90.00
_cell.angle_gamma   90.00
#
_symmetry.space_group_name_H-M   'P 1'
#
loop_
_entity.id
_entity.type
_entity.pdbx_description
1 polymer ?
#
loop_
_entity_poly.entity_id
_entity_poly.type
_entity_poly.pdbx_seq_one_letter_code
_entity_poly.pdbx_strand_id
1 'polypeptide(L)'
;MGASGRWDGLRIVLPKGRVLGEALQLLRAARIGVPPEEEDSRRLIIDVGREASGAVGAPLQFILAKPVDVPIYVEDGAADLGIVGKDVLLELERDVYELLDLGIGACRLSVAGLGAPLPPTRSMPRVATKYPRTARRFFAARGEQVEIIALSGSIELAPLLGLAERIVDIVSTGRTLRENGLREFEVIAPITSRLIANRASLRLKADAVGRFQAALAAVVSSAGGTAGAPAASPAAERGGPVARPDFAGDGARRGAADGAGVRPESAGDGAVLGRPFGR
;
A
#
# COMPACT_ATOMS: atom_id res chain seq x y z
N MET A 1 17.08 -20.60 25.42
CA MET A 1 16.72 -21.85 24.72
C MET A 1 15.51 -22.46 25.40
N GLY A 2 14.38 -22.52 24.70
CA GLY A 2 13.13 -23.08 25.22
C GLY A 2 12.12 -23.17 24.10
N ALA A 3 12.11 -24.32 23.41
CA ALA A 3 11.18 -24.79 22.38
C ALA A 3 10.13 -23.78 21.86
N SER A 4 10.44 -23.07 20.77
CA SER A 4 9.40 -22.39 19.97
C SER A 4 8.62 -23.46 19.20
N GLY A 5 7.66 -24.10 19.85
CA GLY A 5 6.70 -24.97 19.17
C GLY A 5 6.11 -24.21 17.99
N ARG A 6 6.26 -24.76 16.78
CA ARG A 6 5.76 -24.15 15.56
C ARG A 6 4.25 -23.99 15.71
N TRP A 7 3.76 -22.75 15.70
CA TRP A 7 2.32 -22.46 15.74
C TRP A 7 1.61 -23.23 14.62
N ASP A 8 0.66 -24.10 14.99
CA ASP A 8 -0.06 -25.01 14.08
C ASP A 8 -1.35 -24.40 13.52
N GLY A 9 -1.62 -23.13 13.82
CA GLY A 9 -2.78 -22.38 13.36
C GLY A 9 -2.50 -21.45 12.18
N LEU A 10 -3.51 -20.63 11.85
CA LEU A 10 -3.40 -19.53 10.87
C LEU A 10 -3.36 -18.19 11.57
N ARG A 11 -2.43 -17.33 11.14
CA ARG A 11 -2.39 -15.90 11.49
C ARG A 11 -2.98 -15.08 10.37
N ILE A 12 -3.99 -14.27 10.67
CA ILE A 12 -4.72 -13.48 9.70
C ILE A 12 -4.68 -12.02 10.10
N VAL A 13 -4.17 -11.14 9.22
CA VAL A 13 -4.17 -9.70 9.47
C VAL A 13 -5.45 -9.08 8.91
N LEU A 14 -6.18 -8.36 9.76
CA LEU A 14 -7.36 -7.58 9.38
C LEU A 14 -7.03 -6.08 9.36
N PRO A 15 -7.54 -5.32 8.38
CA PRO A 15 -7.29 -3.91 8.26
C PRO A 15 -8.14 -3.14 9.27
N LYS A 16 -7.51 -2.35 10.14
CA LYS A 16 -8.22 -1.40 11.01
C LYS A 16 -8.93 -0.33 10.19
N GLY A 17 -9.97 0.25 10.80
CA GLY A 17 -10.74 1.36 10.22
C GLY A 17 -11.90 0.87 9.37
N ARG A 18 -12.11 1.55 8.24
CA ARG A 18 -13.35 1.48 7.45
C ARG A 18 -13.83 0.06 7.11
N VAL A 19 -12.92 -0.83 6.74
CA VAL A 19 -13.26 -2.16 6.19
C VAL A 19 -13.46 -3.21 7.29
N LEU A 20 -13.00 -2.94 8.52
CA LEU A 20 -12.98 -3.94 9.59
C LEU A 20 -14.37 -4.52 9.87
N GLY A 21 -15.40 -3.68 9.96
CA GLY A 21 -16.78 -4.11 10.22
C GLY A 21 -17.30 -5.07 9.15
N GLU A 22 -17.15 -4.72 7.87
CA GLU A 22 -17.55 -5.57 6.74
C GLU A 22 -16.76 -6.89 6.73
N ALA A 23 -15.46 -6.85 7.03
CA ALA A 23 -14.63 -8.06 7.10
C ALA A 23 -15.07 -9.00 8.24
N LEU A 24 -15.40 -8.46 9.42
CA LEU A 24 -15.93 -9.25 10.54
C LEU A 24 -17.30 -9.85 10.22
N GLN A 25 -18.18 -9.09 9.55
CA GLN A 25 -19.47 -9.61 9.08
C GLN A 25 -19.30 -10.77 8.10
N LEU A 26 -18.36 -10.66 7.15
CA LEU A 26 -18.06 -11.72 6.19
C LEU A 26 -17.55 -12.99 6.89
N LEU A 27 -16.65 -12.84 7.87
CA LEU A 27 -16.13 -13.96 8.67
C LEU A 27 -17.26 -14.64 9.48
N ARG A 28 -18.15 -13.87 10.10
CA ARG A 28 -19.33 -14.42 10.81
C ARG A 28 -20.26 -15.18 9.89
N ALA A 29 -20.55 -14.62 8.70
CA ALA A 29 -21.38 -15.27 7.70
C ALA A 29 -20.74 -16.59 7.22
N ALA A 30 -19.41 -16.65 7.16
CA ALA A 30 -18.65 -17.87 6.86
C ALA A 30 -18.56 -18.85 8.05
N ARG A 31 -19.25 -18.55 9.17
CA ARG A 31 -19.21 -19.31 10.44
C ARG A 31 -17.79 -19.47 10.98
N ILE A 32 -16.93 -18.49 10.72
CA ILE A 32 -15.61 -18.38 11.32
C ILE A 32 -15.77 -17.54 12.57
N GLY A 33 -15.36 -18.09 13.71
CA GLY A 33 -15.36 -17.39 14.98
C GLY A 33 -14.59 -16.09 14.86
N VAL A 34 -15.22 -15.01 15.28
CA VAL A 34 -14.62 -13.67 15.33
C VAL A 34 -14.57 -13.20 16.78
N PRO A 35 -13.67 -12.27 17.11
CA PRO A 35 -13.73 -11.57 18.38
C PRO A 35 -15.12 -10.96 18.65
N PRO A 36 -15.52 -10.85 19.93
CA PRO A 36 -16.59 -9.92 20.31
C PRO A 36 -16.20 -8.50 19.87
N GLU A 37 -17.19 -7.72 19.42
CA GLU A 37 -17.03 -6.30 19.06
C GLU A 37 -16.87 -5.45 20.32
N GLU A 38 -15.79 -5.67 21.08
CA GLU A 38 -15.43 -4.76 22.16
C GLU A 38 -14.73 -3.55 21.54
N GLU A 39 -15.51 -2.50 21.27
CA GLU A 39 -15.11 -1.20 20.71
C GLU A 39 -13.95 -0.50 21.45
N ASP A 40 -13.55 -0.98 22.63
CA ASP A 40 -12.53 -0.35 23.49
C ASP A 40 -11.30 -1.23 23.78
N SER A 41 -11.17 -2.38 23.11
CA SER A 41 -10.03 -3.27 23.33
C SER A 41 -8.80 -2.78 22.57
N ARG A 42 -7.79 -2.26 23.29
CA ARG A 42 -6.43 -1.99 22.75
C ARG A 42 -5.69 -3.26 22.29
N ARG A 43 -6.33 -4.44 22.33
CA ARG A 43 -5.74 -5.70 21.91
C ARG A 43 -5.56 -5.71 20.39
N LEU A 44 -4.32 -5.98 19.98
CA LEU A 44 -3.95 -6.10 18.56
C LEU A 44 -3.96 -7.54 18.07
N ILE A 45 -3.90 -8.50 18.99
CA ILE A 45 -3.86 -9.93 18.71
C ILE A 45 -5.04 -10.57 19.43
N ILE A 46 -5.76 -11.40 18.69
CA ILE A 46 -7.01 -12.02 19.13
C ILE A 46 -6.97 -13.48 18.72
N ASP A 47 -6.98 -14.36 19.71
CA ASP A 47 -6.95 -15.80 19.49
C ASP A 47 -8.37 -16.37 19.38
N VAL A 48 -8.58 -17.27 18.43
CA VAL A 48 -9.81 -18.02 18.20
C VAL A 48 -9.46 -19.50 18.22
N GLY A 49 -10.04 -20.23 19.17
CA GLY A 49 -9.80 -21.67 19.32
C GLY A 49 -10.26 -22.48 18.11
N ARG A 50 -9.72 -23.70 17.98
CA ARG A 50 -10.03 -24.63 16.88
C ARG A 50 -11.53 -24.87 16.70
N GLU A 51 -12.28 -25.05 17.79
CA GLU A 51 -13.74 -25.27 17.73
C GLU A 51 -14.47 -24.07 17.12
N ALA A 52 -14.10 -22.86 17.55
CA ALA A 52 -14.68 -21.62 17.05
C ALA A 52 -14.25 -21.29 15.60
N SER A 53 -13.17 -21.89 15.09
CA SER A 53 -12.73 -21.72 13.69
C SER A 53 -13.66 -22.36 12.65
N GLY A 54 -14.63 -23.16 13.09
CA GLY A 54 -15.64 -23.77 12.24
C GLY A 54 -15.01 -24.63 11.12
N ALA A 55 -15.40 -24.35 9.88
CA ALA A 55 -14.96 -25.10 8.69
C ALA A 55 -13.45 -25.03 8.43
N VAL A 56 -12.72 -24.10 9.06
CA VAL A 56 -11.25 -23.98 8.89
C VAL A 56 -10.53 -25.13 9.59
N GLY A 57 -11.05 -25.61 10.73
CA GLY A 57 -10.49 -26.74 11.47
C GLY A 57 -9.04 -26.51 11.92
N ALA A 58 -8.70 -25.30 12.35
CA ALA A 58 -7.38 -24.93 12.88
C ALA A 58 -7.51 -23.71 13.81
N PRO A 59 -6.69 -23.57 14.87
CA PRO A 59 -6.70 -22.35 15.67
C PRO A 59 -6.37 -21.14 14.78
N LEU A 60 -7.06 -20.02 15.02
CA LEU A 60 -6.85 -18.77 14.28
C LEU A 60 -6.33 -17.70 15.23
N GLN A 61 -5.52 -16.81 14.70
CA GLN A 61 -5.06 -15.62 15.40
C GLN A 61 -5.27 -14.42 14.48
N PHE A 62 -6.19 -13.54 14.86
CA PHE A 62 -6.44 -12.30 14.14
C PHE A 62 -5.55 -11.19 14.66
N ILE A 63 -4.94 -10.45 13.73
CA ILE A 63 -4.03 -9.34 14.01
C ILE A 63 -4.63 -8.07 13.41
N LEU A 64 -4.86 -7.05 14.22
CA LEU A 64 -5.40 -5.78 13.75
C LEU A 64 -4.27 -4.80 13.41
N ALA A 65 -4.07 -4.50 12.13
CA ALA A 65 -3.01 -3.61 11.64
C ALA A 65 -3.54 -2.46 10.77
N LYS A 66 -2.69 -1.46 10.48
CA LYS A 66 -3.06 -0.45 9.48
C LYS A 66 -3.11 -1.09 8.09
N PRO A 67 -4.02 -0.66 7.19
CA PRO A 67 -4.15 -1.26 5.86
C PRO A 67 -2.84 -1.35 5.07
N VAL A 68 -2.00 -0.33 5.14
CA VAL A 68 -0.70 -0.28 4.44
C VAL A 68 0.32 -1.30 4.95
N ASP A 69 0.15 -1.79 6.17
CA ASP A 69 1.06 -2.77 6.79
C ASP A 69 0.63 -4.21 6.51
N VAL A 70 -0.63 -4.44 6.10
CA VAL A 70 -1.17 -5.80 5.88
C VAL A 70 -0.33 -6.60 4.87
N PRO A 71 0.00 -6.09 3.67
CA PRO A 71 0.81 -6.86 2.72
C PRO A 71 2.23 -7.13 3.23
N ILE A 72 2.77 -6.26 4.10
CA ILE A 72 4.11 -6.40 4.66
C ILE A 72 4.16 -7.60 5.62
N TYR A 73 3.20 -7.69 6.55
CA TYR A 73 3.11 -8.83 7.47
C TYR A 73 2.87 -10.16 6.75
N VAL A 74 2.10 -10.14 5.65
CA VAL A 74 1.82 -11.33 4.85
C VAL A 74 3.02 -11.71 3.97
N GLU A 75 3.70 -10.76 3.34
CA GLU A 75 4.91 -11.01 2.54
C GLU A 75 6.04 -11.62 3.41
N ASP A 76 6.28 -11.04 4.59
CA ASP A 76 7.31 -11.49 5.54
C ASP A 76 7.01 -12.89 6.14
N GLY A 77 5.74 -13.32 6.13
CA GLY A 77 5.31 -14.59 6.72
C GLY A 77 5.07 -14.51 8.24
N ALA A 78 5.15 -13.31 8.83
CA ALA A 78 4.64 -13.04 10.17
C ALA A 78 3.14 -13.37 10.29
N ALA A 79 2.40 -13.20 9.19
CA ALA A 79 1.03 -13.67 9.01
C ALA A 79 0.89 -14.56 7.77
N ASP A 80 -0.05 -15.51 7.84
CA ASP A 80 -0.33 -16.43 6.74
C ASP A 80 -1.26 -15.81 5.69
N LEU A 81 -2.24 -15.03 6.15
CA LEU A 81 -3.29 -14.42 5.36
C LEU A 81 -3.49 -12.95 5.74
N GLY A 82 -4.08 -12.17 4.84
CA GLY A 82 -4.49 -10.80 5.13
C GLY A 82 -5.68 -10.34 4.31
N ILE A 83 -6.47 -9.42 4.85
CA ILE A 83 -7.50 -8.69 4.11
C ILE A 83 -7.00 -7.28 3.84
N VAL A 84 -6.94 -6.88 2.58
CA VAL A 84 -6.37 -5.58 2.19
C VAL A 84 -7.07 -5.00 0.97
N GLY A 85 -7.23 -3.67 0.93
CA GLY A 85 -7.76 -2.96 -0.23
C GLY A 85 -6.87 -3.11 -1.47
N LYS A 86 -7.48 -3.26 -2.65
CA LYS A 86 -6.75 -3.34 -3.91
C LYS A 86 -5.91 -2.08 -4.19
N ASP A 87 -6.28 -0.93 -3.64
CA ASP A 87 -5.54 0.33 -3.72
C ASP A 87 -4.13 0.20 -3.09
N VAL A 88 -4.04 -0.44 -1.92
CA VAL A 88 -2.76 -0.70 -1.24
C VAL A 88 -1.92 -1.69 -2.05
N LEU A 89 -2.55 -2.73 -2.62
CA LEU A 89 -1.84 -3.71 -3.45
C LEU A 89 -1.28 -3.08 -4.74
N LEU A 90 -2.07 -2.24 -5.40
CA LEU A 90 -1.66 -1.50 -6.61
C LEU A 90 -0.52 -0.53 -6.32
N GLU A 91 -0.50 0.05 -5.12
CA GLU A 91 0.55 0.98 -4.73
C GLU A 91 1.82 0.27 -4.26
N LEU A 92 1.71 -0.80 -3.47
CA LEU A 92 2.89 -1.42 -2.85
C LEU A 92 3.59 -2.47 -3.72
N GLU A 93 2.85 -3.15 -4.61
CA GLU A 93 3.35 -4.20 -5.51
C GLU A 93 4.18 -5.29 -4.78
N ARG A 94 3.67 -5.74 -3.62
CA ARG A 94 4.32 -6.77 -2.79
C ARG A 94 4.14 -8.18 -3.35
N ASP A 95 5.05 -9.07 -2.97
CA ASP A 95 5.08 -10.45 -3.42
C ASP A 95 4.15 -11.36 -2.59
N VAL A 96 2.84 -11.18 -2.80
CA VAL A 96 1.78 -11.96 -2.16
C VAL A 96 0.84 -12.55 -3.22
N TYR A 97 0.18 -13.66 -2.89
CA TYR A 97 -0.88 -14.19 -3.76
C TYR A 97 -2.21 -13.54 -3.42
N GLU A 98 -2.93 -13.08 -4.44
CA GLU A 98 -4.30 -12.62 -4.32
C GLU A 98 -5.25 -13.80 -4.56
N LEU A 99 -5.92 -14.26 -3.50
CA LEU A 99 -6.71 -15.50 -3.52
C LEU A 99 -8.18 -15.29 -3.86
N LEU A 100 -8.76 -14.17 -3.41
CA LEU A 100 -10.20 -13.93 -3.53
C LEU A 100 -10.48 -12.42 -3.50
N ASP A 101 -11.34 -11.96 -4.40
CA ASP A 101 -12.00 -10.66 -4.28
C ASP A 101 -13.19 -10.81 -3.32
N LEU A 102 -13.17 -10.05 -2.23
CA LEU A 102 -14.18 -10.17 -1.17
C LEU A 102 -15.42 -9.32 -1.45
N GLY A 103 -15.36 -8.41 -2.44
CA GLY A 103 -16.48 -7.51 -2.78
C GLY A 103 -16.80 -6.46 -1.71
N ILE A 104 -16.10 -6.44 -0.58
CA ILE A 104 -16.30 -5.48 0.51
C ILE A 104 -15.42 -4.23 0.38
N GLY A 105 -15.84 -3.14 1.01
CA GLY A 105 -15.11 -1.86 0.99
C GLY A 105 -15.09 -1.20 -0.39
N ALA A 106 -16.13 -1.42 -1.20
CA ALA A 106 -16.21 -0.96 -2.57
C ALA A 106 -16.02 0.57 -2.69
N CYS A 107 -15.04 0.97 -3.47
CA CYS A 107 -14.75 2.34 -3.85
C CYS A 107 -14.00 2.36 -5.19
N ARG A 108 -13.44 3.51 -5.56
CA ARG A 108 -12.61 3.65 -6.75
C ARG A 108 -11.46 4.60 -6.48
N LEU A 109 -10.32 4.35 -7.10
CA LEU A 109 -9.21 5.29 -7.11
C LEU A 109 -9.44 6.26 -8.27
N SER A 110 -9.35 7.56 -8.02
CA SER A 110 -9.74 8.58 -9.01
C SER A 110 -8.86 9.81 -8.98
N VAL A 111 -8.79 10.49 -10.12
CA VAL A 111 -8.27 11.84 -10.26
C VAL A 111 -9.37 12.84 -9.91
N ALA A 112 -9.06 13.82 -9.07
CA ALA A 112 -9.99 14.91 -8.74
C ALA A 112 -9.25 16.26 -8.64
N GLY A 113 -9.99 17.37 -8.66
CA GLY A 113 -9.43 18.71 -8.52
C GLY A 113 -10.52 19.77 -8.42
N LEU A 114 -10.12 21.04 -8.33
CA LEU A 114 -11.06 22.17 -8.33
C LEU A 114 -11.58 22.46 -9.74
N GLY A 115 -12.84 22.87 -9.84
CA GLY A 115 -13.42 23.34 -11.09
C GLY A 115 -13.60 22.26 -12.16
N ALA A 116 -13.55 22.66 -13.43
CA ALA A 116 -13.56 21.74 -14.56
C ALA A 116 -12.15 21.17 -14.80
N PRO A 117 -12.01 20.00 -15.47
CA PRO A 117 -10.72 19.55 -15.97
C PRO A 117 -10.22 20.59 -16.99
N LEU A 118 -9.34 21.48 -16.54
CA LEU A 118 -8.72 22.48 -17.39
C LEU A 118 -7.42 21.91 -17.99
N PRO A 119 -7.01 22.37 -19.18
CA PRO A 119 -5.66 22.14 -19.66
C PRO A 119 -4.68 22.56 -18.55
N PRO A 120 -3.62 21.78 -18.29
CA PRO A 120 -2.70 22.10 -17.21
C PRO A 120 -2.12 23.50 -17.42
N THR A 121 -2.18 24.31 -16.36
CA THR A 121 -1.69 25.70 -16.40
C THR A 121 -0.17 25.77 -16.44
N ARG A 122 0.48 24.68 -16.03
CA ARG A 122 1.92 24.48 -16.03
C ARG A 122 2.32 23.47 -17.11
N SER A 123 3.55 23.57 -17.59
CA SER A 123 4.15 22.53 -18.45
C SER A 123 4.20 21.17 -17.77
N MET A 124 4.23 21.13 -16.44
CA MET A 124 4.17 19.92 -15.62
C MET A 124 3.20 20.16 -14.45
N PRO A 125 1.94 19.69 -14.55
CA PRO A 125 0.96 19.85 -13.48
C PRO A 125 1.35 19.03 -12.25
N ARG A 126 0.96 19.54 -11.09
CA ARG A 126 1.25 18.92 -9.79
C ARG A 126 0.08 18.04 -9.33
N VAL A 127 0.40 16.84 -8.85
CA VAL A 127 -0.56 15.86 -8.36
C VAL A 127 -0.23 15.47 -6.92
N ALA A 128 -1.12 15.75 -5.97
CA ALA A 128 -0.95 15.32 -4.59
C ALA A 128 -1.68 13.99 -4.32
N THR A 129 -1.01 13.04 -3.66
CA THR A 129 -1.58 11.71 -3.46
C THR A 129 -0.88 10.91 -2.37
N LYS A 130 -1.59 9.96 -1.75
CA LYS A 130 -0.98 8.86 -0.97
C LYS A 130 -0.53 7.68 -1.82
N TYR A 131 -0.79 7.71 -3.13
CA TYR A 131 -0.54 6.63 -4.09
C TYR A 131 0.45 7.06 -5.19
N PRO A 132 1.70 7.44 -4.83
CA PRO A 132 2.62 8.03 -5.78
C PRO A 132 3.00 7.10 -6.93
N ARG A 133 3.15 5.78 -6.72
CA ARG A 133 3.49 4.85 -7.82
C ARG A 133 2.31 4.66 -8.75
N THR A 134 1.12 4.50 -8.18
CA THR A 134 -0.11 4.33 -8.96
C THR A 134 -0.40 5.56 -9.81
N ALA A 135 -0.27 6.76 -9.23
CA ALA A 135 -0.44 8.02 -9.95
C ALA A 135 0.60 8.17 -11.08
N ARG A 136 1.89 7.92 -10.83
CA ARG A 136 2.92 7.97 -11.88
C ARG A 136 2.58 7.06 -13.05
N ARG A 137 2.21 5.80 -12.76
CA ARG A 137 1.84 4.83 -13.81
C ARG A 137 0.65 5.32 -14.62
N PHE A 138 -0.38 5.85 -13.96
CA PHE A 138 -1.59 6.34 -14.61
C PHE A 138 -1.34 7.49 -15.59
N PHE A 139 -0.55 8.49 -15.17
CA PHE A 139 -0.22 9.66 -16.01
C PHE A 139 0.80 9.32 -17.09
N ALA A 140 1.82 8.51 -16.77
CA ALA A 140 2.79 8.04 -17.76
C ALA A 140 2.13 7.26 -18.90
N ALA A 141 1.14 6.41 -18.61
CA ALA A 141 0.37 5.69 -19.63
C ALA A 141 -0.43 6.61 -20.57
N ARG A 142 -0.66 7.87 -20.19
CA ARG A 142 -1.31 8.92 -21.00
C ARG A 142 -0.32 9.84 -21.71
N GLY A 143 0.98 9.62 -21.53
CA GLY A 143 2.01 10.54 -22.01
C GLY A 143 2.02 11.88 -21.27
N GLU A 144 1.41 11.96 -20.08
CA GLU A 144 1.37 13.19 -19.29
C GLU A 144 2.50 13.19 -18.25
N GLN A 145 3.39 14.16 -18.35
CA GLN A 145 4.43 14.38 -17.35
C GLN A 145 3.87 15.19 -16.18
N VAL A 146 3.94 14.63 -14.97
CA VAL A 146 3.39 15.24 -13.75
C VAL A 146 4.41 15.28 -12.61
N GLU A 147 4.34 16.31 -11.77
CA GLU A 147 5.06 16.37 -10.50
C GLU A 147 4.20 15.69 -9.42
N ILE A 148 4.69 14.59 -8.84
CA ILE A 148 3.98 13.89 -7.76
C ILE A 148 4.42 14.42 -6.40
N ILE A 149 3.45 14.85 -5.60
CA ILE A 149 3.61 15.24 -4.20
C ILE A 149 2.99 14.14 -3.32
N ALA A 150 3.84 13.43 -2.59
CA ALA A 150 3.36 12.39 -1.67
C ALA A 150 2.78 13.03 -0.39
N LEU A 151 1.56 12.63 -0.03
CA LEU A 151 0.89 13.04 1.21
C LEU A 151 0.37 11.80 1.95
N SER A 152 0.33 11.87 3.29
CA SER A 152 -0.13 10.77 4.13
C SER A 152 -1.64 10.83 4.44
N GLY A 153 -2.28 11.98 4.23
CA GLY A 153 -3.71 12.21 4.50
C GLY A 153 -4.13 13.63 4.15
N SER A 154 -5.42 13.93 4.35
CA SER A 154 -6.04 15.24 4.05
C SER A 154 -5.72 15.73 2.63
N ILE A 155 -5.87 14.83 1.66
CA ILE A 155 -5.43 15.04 0.28
C ILE A 155 -6.22 16.18 -0.37
N GLU A 156 -7.48 16.36 0.02
CA GLU A 156 -8.39 17.40 -0.46
C GLU A 156 -7.92 18.82 -0.13
N LEU A 157 -7.04 19.00 0.86
CA LEU A 157 -6.46 20.31 1.17
C LEU A 157 -5.46 20.77 0.09
N ALA A 158 -4.86 19.84 -0.67
CA ALA A 158 -3.81 20.19 -1.60
C ALA A 158 -4.28 21.11 -2.73
N PRO A 159 -5.45 20.89 -3.38
CA PRO A 159 -6.00 21.86 -4.32
C PRO A 159 -6.45 23.17 -3.67
N LEU A 160 -7.03 23.10 -2.47
CA LEU A 160 -7.54 24.28 -1.77
C LEU A 160 -6.45 25.30 -1.41
N LEU A 161 -5.25 24.79 -1.09
CA LEU A 161 -4.09 25.62 -0.72
C LEU A 161 -3.14 25.89 -1.90
N GLY A 162 -3.50 25.48 -3.12
CA GLY A 162 -2.65 25.64 -4.30
C GLY A 162 -1.39 24.77 -4.29
N LEU A 163 -1.33 23.73 -3.45
CA LEU A 163 -0.22 22.78 -3.42
C LEU A 163 -0.20 21.92 -4.69
N ALA A 164 -1.37 21.47 -5.16
CA ALA A 164 -1.48 20.66 -6.36
C ALA A 164 -2.73 21.01 -7.16
N GLU A 165 -2.65 20.97 -8.49
CA GLU A 165 -3.80 21.20 -9.37
C GLU A 165 -4.77 20.01 -9.33
N ARG A 166 -4.23 18.81 -9.10
CA ARG A 166 -4.99 17.56 -9.06
C ARG A 166 -4.61 16.73 -7.86
N ILE A 167 -5.50 15.82 -7.49
CA ILE A 167 -5.26 14.78 -6.51
C ILE A 167 -5.54 13.42 -7.11
N VAL A 168 -4.89 12.40 -6.57
CA VAL A 168 -5.26 11.00 -6.79
C VAL A 168 -5.58 10.40 -5.43
N ASP A 169 -6.85 10.03 -5.22
CA ASP A 169 -7.29 9.42 -3.97
C ASP A 169 -8.49 8.48 -4.16
N ILE A 170 -8.81 7.68 -3.15
CA ILE A 170 -9.98 6.82 -3.14
C ILE A 170 -11.25 7.63 -2.92
N VAL A 171 -12.25 7.34 -3.75
CA VAL A 171 -13.56 7.97 -3.74
C VAL A 171 -14.61 6.90 -3.55
N SER A 172 -15.48 7.08 -2.55
CA SER A 172 -16.64 6.20 -2.36
C SER A 172 -17.91 6.88 -2.88
N THR A 173 -18.65 7.59 -2.02
CA THR A 173 -19.84 8.34 -2.43
C THR A 173 -19.52 9.66 -3.14
N GLY A 174 -18.27 10.13 -3.03
CA GLY A 174 -17.85 11.45 -3.53
C GLY A 174 -18.26 12.63 -2.64
N ARG A 175 -18.86 12.37 -1.47
CA ARG A 175 -19.30 13.42 -0.53
C ARG A 175 -18.16 14.36 -0.14
N THR A 176 -17.01 13.80 0.29
CA THR A 176 -15.85 14.57 0.73
C THR A 176 -15.32 15.50 -0.35
N LEU A 177 -15.30 15.05 -1.61
CA LEU A 177 -14.91 15.91 -2.74
C LEU A 177 -15.88 17.09 -2.89
N ARG A 178 -17.19 16.82 -2.92
CA ARG A 178 -18.23 17.86 -3.11
C ARG A 178 -18.23 18.90 -1.99
N GLU A 179 -18.11 18.46 -0.74
CA GLU A 179 -18.06 19.35 0.43
C GLU A 179 -16.85 20.29 0.41
N ASN A 180 -15.78 19.91 -0.29
CA ASN A 180 -14.58 20.73 -0.50
C ASN A 180 -14.53 21.39 -1.88
N GLY A 181 -15.65 21.41 -2.63
CA GLY A 181 -15.71 22.02 -3.96
C GLY A 181 -14.90 21.31 -5.04
N LEU A 182 -14.41 20.10 -4.77
CA LEU A 182 -13.68 19.27 -5.71
C LEU A 182 -14.64 18.49 -6.60
N ARG A 183 -14.20 18.24 -7.83
CA ARG A 183 -14.87 17.38 -8.80
C ARG A 183 -13.97 16.22 -9.16
N GLU A 184 -14.59 15.06 -9.30
CA GLU A 184 -13.93 13.89 -9.85
C GLU A 184 -13.81 14.05 -11.36
N PHE A 185 -12.60 13.90 -11.88
CA PHE A 185 -12.30 14.07 -13.30
C PHE A 185 -12.31 12.73 -14.02
N GLU A 186 -11.65 11.73 -13.44
CA GLU A 186 -11.46 10.45 -14.09
C GLU A 186 -11.26 9.32 -13.06
N VAL A 187 -11.82 8.15 -13.36
CA VAL A 187 -11.64 6.94 -12.55
C VAL A 187 -10.41 6.18 -13.05
N ILE A 188 -9.49 5.88 -12.13
CA ILE A 188 -8.29 5.09 -12.40
C ILE A 188 -8.60 3.59 -12.34
N ALA A 189 -9.22 3.14 -11.26
CA ALA A 189 -9.53 1.73 -11.04
C ALA A 189 -10.66 1.55 -10.01
N PRO A 190 -11.55 0.54 -10.17
CA PRO A 190 -12.42 0.10 -9.09
C PRO A 190 -11.60 -0.61 -8.01
N ILE A 191 -11.98 -0.42 -6.75
CA ILE A 191 -11.28 -0.92 -5.58
C ILE A 191 -12.25 -1.70 -4.69
N THR A 192 -11.85 -2.93 -4.37
CA THR A 192 -12.46 -3.81 -3.37
C THR A 192 -11.37 -4.39 -2.48
N SER A 193 -11.74 -4.96 -1.35
CA SER A 193 -10.80 -5.68 -0.50
C SER A 193 -10.54 -7.09 -1.03
N ARG A 194 -9.28 -7.54 -0.91
CA ARG A 194 -8.79 -8.83 -1.36
C ARG A 194 -8.32 -9.66 -0.18
N LEU A 195 -8.56 -10.95 -0.24
CA LEU A 195 -7.85 -11.93 0.57
C LEU A 195 -6.49 -12.21 -0.09
N ILE A 196 -5.42 -11.96 0.64
CA ILE A 196 -4.05 -12.26 0.21
C ILE A 196 -3.43 -13.34 1.08
N ALA A 197 -2.42 -14.04 0.55
CA ALA A 197 -1.71 -15.09 1.25
C ALA A 197 -0.19 -15.05 1.04
N ASN A 198 0.52 -15.48 2.07
CA ASN A 198 1.95 -15.71 2.02
C ASN A 198 2.27 -16.92 1.12
N ARG A 199 3.34 -16.83 0.33
CA ARG A 199 3.75 -17.89 -0.61
C ARG A 199 4.11 -19.21 0.07
N ALA A 200 4.82 -19.15 1.20
CA ALA A 200 5.21 -20.34 1.96
C ALA A 200 4.00 -20.93 2.70
N SER A 201 3.15 -20.11 3.29
CA SER A 201 1.94 -20.58 3.98
C SER A 201 0.97 -21.30 3.04
N LEU A 202 0.85 -20.89 1.78
CA LEU A 202 0.07 -21.61 0.77
C LEU A 202 0.54 -23.03 0.51
N ARG A 203 1.83 -23.32 0.73
CA ARG A 203 2.39 -24.68 0.56
C ARG A 203 2.37 -25.45 1.87
N LEU A 204 2.79 -24.81 2.96
CA LEU A 204 3.00 -25.45 4.25
C LEU A 204 1.71 -25.62 5.06
N LYS A 205 0.67 -24.83 4.76
CA LYS A 205 -0.63 -24.82 5.42
C LYS A 205 -1.78 -24.86 4.39
N ALA A 206 -1.54 -25.50 3.25
CA ALA A 206 -2.43 -25.53 2.08
C ALA A 206 -3.87 -25.87 2.46
N ASP A 207 -4.08 -26.92 3.26
CA ASP A 207 -5.41 -27.37 3.67
C ASP A 207 -6.17 -26.32 4.49
N ALA A 208 -5.52 -25.72 5.49
CA ALA A 208 -6.17 -24.72 6.34
C ALA A 208 -6.46 -23.43 5.56
N VAL A 209 -5.50 -22.98 4.73
CA VAL A 209 -5.69 -21.81 3.86
C VAL A 209 -6.81 -22.05 2.86
N GLY A 210 -6.83 -23.22 2.20
CA GLY A 210 -7.86 -23.59 1.23
C GLY A 210 -9.25 -23.64 1.85
N ARG A 211 -9.39 -24.22 3.05
CA ARG A 211 -10.68 -24.22 3.78
C ARG A 211 -11.12 -22.81 4.19
N PHE A 212 -10.20 -21.96 4.64
CA PHE A 212 -10.49 -20.57 4.97
C PHE A 212 -10.97 -19.79 3.74
N GLN A 213 -10.24 -19.89 2.62
CA GLN A 213 -10.63 -19.26 1.35
C GLN A 213 -11.99 -19.77 0.89
N ALA A 214 -12.22 -21.08 0.89
CA ALA A 214 -13.47 -21.69 0.44
C ALA A 214 -14.68 -21.23 1.26
N ALA A 215 -14.51 -21.12 2.59
CA ALA A 215 -15.57 -20.63 3.48
C ALA A 215 -15.96 -19.18 3.14
N LEU A 216 -14.99 -18.29 2.88
CA LEU A 216 -15.28 -16.92 2.45
C LEU A 216 -15.88 -16.87 1.04
N ALA A 217 -15.36 -17.65 0.10
CA ALA A 217 -15.83 -17.69 -1.28
C ALA A 217 -17.30 -18.13 -1.38
N ALA A 218 -17.74 -19.06 -0.52
CA ALA A 218 -19.13 -19.49 -0.44
C ALA A 218 -20.08 -18.32 -0.08
N VAL A 219 -19.67 -17.48 0.88
CA VAL A 219 -20.44 -16.30 1.28
C VAL A 219 -20.47 -15.26 0.17
N VAL A 220 -19.31 -14.92 -0.40
CA VAL A 220 -19.19 -13.93 -1.48
C VAL A 220 -20.06 -14.32 -2.69
N SER A 221 -20.02 -15.60 -3.09
CA SER A 221 -20.82 -16.11 -4.22
C SER A 221 -22.33 -16.06 -3.94
N SER A 222 -22.74 -16.27 -2.69
CA SER A 222 -24.15 -16.19 -2.29
C SER A 222 -24.68 -14.76 -2.22
N ALA A 223 -23.82 -13.80 -1.92
CA ALA A 223 -24.13 -12.37 -1.91
C ALA A 223 -24.07 -11.73 -3.32
N GLY A 224 -23.24 -12.28 -4.21
CA GLY A 224 -22.92 -11.75 -5.52
C GLY A 224 -23.61 -12.47 -6.69
N GLY A 225 -24.93 -12.64 -6.64
CA GLY A 225 -25.72 -13.04 -7.81
C GLY A 225 -25.40 -12.12 -9.00
N THR A 226 -24.53 -12.61 -9.89
CA THR A 226 -23.94 -11.99 -11.10
C THR A 226 -22.81 -10.96 -10.90
N ALA A 227 -21.55 -11.43 -10.90
CA ALA A 227 -20.46 -10.93 -11.78
C ALA A 227 -19.09 -11.57 -11.46
N GLY A 228 -18.44 -12.15 -12.47
CA GLY A 228 -16.99 -12.33 -12.53
C GLY A 228 -16.46 -13.72 -12.18
N ALA A 229 -16.40 -14.60 -13.19
CA ALA A 229 -15.58 -15.81 -13.13
C ALA A 229 -14.12 -15.48 -12.75
N PRO A 230 -13.42 -16.37 -12.03
CA PRO A 230 -12.00 -16.15 -11.72
C PRO A 230 -11.19 -16.13 -13.02
N ALA A 231 -10.54 -15.00 -13.30
CA ALA A 231 -9.51 -14.95 -14.33
C ALA A 231 -8.42 -15.96 -13.94
N ALA A 232 -8.19 -16.93 -14.82
CA ALA A 232 -7.10 -17.88 -14.71
C ALA A 232 -5.78 -17.13 -14.46
N SER A 233 -5.06 -17.58 -13.44
CA SER A 233 -3.70 -17.12 -13.16
C SER A 233 -2.84 -17.39 -14.41
N PRO A 234 -2.21 -16.38 -15.04
CA PRO A 234 -1.26 -16.67 -16.10
C PRO A 234 -0.05 -17.37 -15.48
N ALA A 235 0.32 -18.48 -16.09
CA ALA A 235 1.49 -19.26 -15.77
C ALA A 235 2.73 -18.38 -15.67
N ALA A 236 3.62 -18.77 -14.75
CA ALA A 236 4.91 -18.17 -14.49
C ALA A 236 5.73 -17.95 -15.78
N GLU A 237 5.84 -16.71 -16.23
CA GLU A 237 6.95 -16.29 -17.09
C GLU A 237 8.14 -15.92 -16.20
N ARG A 238 9.22 -16.66 -16.37
CA ARG A 238 10.50 -16.43 -15.71
C ARG A 238 11.12 -15.16 -16.30
N GLY A 239 10.92 -14.02 -15.66
CA GLY A 239 11.74 -12.83 -15.86
C GLY A 239 13.14 -13.08 -15.28
N GLY A 240 14.14 -13.23 -16.14
CA GLY A 240 15.55 -13.22 -15.75
C GLY A 240 15.97 -11.89 -15.12
N PRO A 241 17.15 -11.82 -14.46
CA PRO A 241 17.55 -10.66 -13.70
C PRO A 241 17.71 -9.43 -14.60
N VAL A 242 17.01 -8.35 -14.26
CA VAL A 242 17.23 -7.01 -14.83
C VAL A 242 18.62 -6.56 -14.41
N ALA A 243 19.52 -6.41 -15.38
CA ALA A 243 20.85 -5.87 -15.17
C ALA A 243 20.78 -4.45 -14.58
N ARG A 244 21.56 -4.21 -13.53
CA ARG A 244 21.79 -2.86 -12.99
C ARG A 244 22.66 -2.08 -13.97
N PRO A 245 22.40 -0.79 -14.24
CA PRO A 245 23.35 0.03 -14.98
C PRO A 245 24.56 0.35 -14.08
N ASP A 246 25.74 -0.08 -14.51
CA ASP A 246 27.01 0.29 -13.90
C ASP A 246 27.29 1.79 -14.13
N PHE A 247 27.34 2.56 -13.04
CA PHE A 247 27.89 3.91 -13.03
C PHE A 247 29.30 3.87 -12.40
N ALA A 248 30.32 3.78 -13.24
CA ALA A 248 31.71 4.15 -12.99
C ALA A 248 32.39 4.21 -14.37
N GLY A 249 33.07 5.24 -14.84
CA GLY A 249 33.64 6.44 -14.27
C GLY A 249 34.72 6.84 -15.27
N ASP A 250 34.43 7.79 -16.15
CA ASP A 250 35.40 8.31 -17.12
C ASP A 250 36.23 9.41 -16.45
N GLY A 251 37.56 9.29 -16.50
CA GLY A 251 38.45 10.31 -15.94
C GLY A 251 39.83 9.85 -15.49
N ALA A 252 40.61 9.23 -16.38
CA ALA A 252 42.06 9.11 -16.20
C ALA A 252 42.80 9.60 -17.45
N ARG A 253 43.12 10.90 -17.49
CA ARG A 253 44.18 11.44 -18.37
C ARG A 253 45.47 11.57 -17.55
N ARG A 254 46.56 10.99 -18.07
CA ARG A 254 47.94 11.11 -17.58
C ARG A 254 48.68 12.25 -18.30
N GLY A 255 49.71 12.77 -17.63
CA GLY A 255 50.84 13.55 -18.20
C GLY A 255 51.00 14.91 -17.51
N ALA A 256 51.79 15.08 -16.44
CA ALA A 256 53.25 15.08 -16.32
C ALA A 256 53.95 16.33 -16.91
N ALA A 257 54.41 17.22 -16.01
CA ALA A 257 55.56 18.14 -16.11
C ALA A 257 55.62 18.91 -14.77
N ASP A 258 56.55 18.59 -13.87
CA ASP A 258 57.88 19.19 -13.72
C ASP A 258 57.89 20.55 -12.99
N GLY A 259 58.80 20.68 -12.02
CA GLY A 259 59.37 21.97 -11.65
C GLY A 259 59.19 22.41 -10.20
N ALA A 260 60.15 22.00 -9.36
CA ALA A 260 60.90 22.83 -8.41
C ALA A 260 60.18 23.94 -7.60
N GLY A 261 60.37 23.87 -6.28
CA GLY A 261 60.99 25.01 -5.58
C GLY A 261 60.20 25.67 -4.45
N VAL A 262 60.78 25.56 -3.24
CA VAL A 262 60.95 26.64 -2.26
C VAL A 262 59.70 27.11 -1.46
N ARG A 263 59.73 26.79 -0.15
CA ARG A 263 59.10 27.58 0.94
C ARG A 263 59.93 28.86 1.17
N PRO A 264 59.39 30.02 1.60
CA PRO A 264 58.99 30.18 3.01
C PRO A 264 57.84 31.18 3.32
N GLU A 265 57.45 31.15 4.61
CA GLU A 265 56.89 32.17 5.53
C GLU A 265 56.60 33.58 4.95
N SER A 266 55.53 34.30 5.31
CA SER A 266 55.23 34.78 6.66
C SER A 266 54.00 35.72 6.63
N ALA A 267 53.31 35.75 7.77
CA ALA A 267 52.75 36.93 8.46
C ALA A 267 51.66 37.83 7.84
N GLY A 268 50.63 38.01 8.67
CA GLY A 268 49.90 39.27 8.83
C GLY A 268 48.54 39.31 8.14
N ASP A 269 47.48 39.85 8.71
CA ASP A 269 47.22 40.39 10.05
C ASP A 269 45.72 40.77 10.04
N GLY A 270 45.12 40.95 11.22
CA GLY A 270 43.87 41.73 11.38
C GLY A 270 42.57 40.96 11.14
N ALA A 271 41.95 40.35 12.15
CA ALA A 271 41.17 40.99 13.22
C ALA A 271 39.85 41.63 12.71
N VAL A 272 38.69 41.07 13.07
CA VAL A 272 37.80 41.52 14.19
C VAL A 272 36.87 42.64 13.68
N LEU A 273 35.54 42.48 13.59
CA LEU A 273 34.50 42.44 14.64
C LEU A 273 33.19 41.97 13.96
N GLY A 274 32.37 41.07 14.52
CA GLY A 274 31.47 41.39 15.65
C GLY A 274 30.50 42.51 15.24
N ARG A 275 29.17 42.37 15.23
CA ARG A 275 28.28 41.84 16.28
C ARG A 275 26.81 42.15 15.86
N PRO A 276 25.76 41.82 16.66
CA PRO A 276 24.57 41.11 16.19
C PRO A 276 23.24 41.82 16.56
N PHE A 277 22.18 41.00 16.75
CA PHE A 277 20.82 41.24 17.27
C PHE A 277 19.78 41.64 16.20
N GLY A 278 18.58 41.06 16.12
CA GLY A 278 17.85 40.17 17.02
C GLY A 278 16.47 40.74 17.31
N ARG A 279 15.41 40.01 16.95
CA ARG A 279 14.16 39.78 17.69
C ARG A 279 13.28 38.80 16.90
#